data_AF-A0A7Y1TDT7-F1
#
_entry.id   AF-A0A7Y1TDT7-F1
#
_cell.length_a   1.000
_cell.length_b   1.000
_cell.length_c   1.000
_cell.angle_alpha   90.00
_cell.angle_beta   90.00
_cell.angle_gamma   90.00
#
_symmetry.space_group_name_H-M   'P 1'
#
loop_
_entity.id
_entity.type
_entity.pdbx_description
1 polymer ?
#
loop_
_entity_poly.entity_id
_entity_poly.type
_entity_poly.pdbx_seq_one_letter_code
_entity_poly.pdbx_strand_id
1 'polypeptide(L)'
;MFKLRQTIIALTGLGMCCWPVYAEEAAASLDDLHLSDGLRTLLRTEMREIAGASQAIVMSFVSGDWKSVLHISEQIRASYILERSLSDTQKQELQEKLPDRFKRLDMEFHARAGKLGLAAASENAETVAFHFYRLLETCATCHAAYAQSRFPGFSSETPDAHHH
;
A
#
# COMPACT_ATOMS: atom_id res chain seq x y z
N MET A 1 -65.93 10.89 35.89
CA MET A 1 -66.73 9.86 35.19
C MET A 1 -65.80 9.03 34.31
N PHE A 2 -66.02 7.71 34.33
CA PHE A 2 -65.20 6.62 33.80
C PHE A 2 -65.31 6.43 32.27
N LYS A 3 -64.33 5.68 31.72
CA LYS A 3 -64.21 4.96 30.42
C LYS A 3 -63.39 5.70 29.34
N LEU A 4 -62.17 5.25 28.95
CA LEU A 4 -61.66 3.97 28.42
C LEU A 4 -61.88 3.81 26.90
N ARG A 5 -60.77 3.89 26.13
CA ARG A 5 -60.28 2.93 25.09
C ARG A 5 -59.30 3.67 24.16
N GLN A 6 -57.99 3.46 24.30
CA GLN A 6 -57.18 2.48 23.54
C GLN A 6 -57.18 2.73 22.02
N THR A 7 -56.06 3.26 21.51
CA THR A 7 -55.41 2.65 20.34
C THR A 7 -53.91 2.85 20.46
N ILE A 8 -53.22 1.71 20.42
CA ILE A 8 -51.77 1.50 20.45
C ILE A 8 -51.23 1.83 19.06
N ILE A 9 -50.19 2.66 18.96
CA ILE A 9 -49.11 2.47 17.98
C ILE A 9 -47.79 2.81 18.69
N ALA A 10 -47.09 1.75 19.09
CA ALA A 10 -45.68 1.80 19.40
C ALA A 10 -44.91 1.96 18.08
N LEU A 11 -44.22 3.09 17.89
CA LEU A 11 -43.07 3.14 17.00
C LEU A 11 -41.84 3.35 17.89
N THR A 12 -41.24 2.23 18.26
CA THR A 12 -39.85 2.15 18.69
C THR A 12 -38.97 2.63 17.53
N GLY A 13 -38.68 3.93 17.50
CA GLY A 13 -37.60 4.48 16.71
C GLY A 13 -36.29 3.98 17.30
N LEU A 14 -35.78 2.90 16.72
CA LEU A 14 -34.45 2.37 16.95
C LEU A 14 -33.45 3.47 16.55
N GLY A 15 -32.99 4.24 17.54
CA GLY A 15 -31.91 5.21 17.39
C GLY A 15 -30.64 4.46 17.00
N MET A 16 -30.41 4.38 15.70
CA MET A 16 -29.22 3.82 15.09
C MET A 16 -28.05 4.70 15.54
N CYS A 17 -27.33 4.24 16.57
CA CYS A 17 -26.05 4.82 16.93
C CYS A 17 -25.15 4.77 15.70
N CYS A 18 -24.94 5.93 15.07
CA CYS A 18 -23.78 6.14 14.20
C CYS A 18 -22.54 6.00 15.06
N TRP A 19 -22.08 4.77 15.26
CA TRP A 19 -20.68 4.57 15.60
C TRP A 19 -19.89 4.82 14.32
N PRO A 20 -18.92 5.77 14.32
CA PRO A 20 -17.92 5.76 13.28
C PRO A 20 -17.12 4.47 13.45
N VAL A 21 -17.34 3.50 12.56
CA VAL A 21 -16.37 2.44 12.29
C VAL A 21 -15.25 3.08 11.47
N TYR A 22 -14.49 3.94 12.13
CA TYR A 22 -13.08 4.07 11.82
C TYR A 22 -12.40 3.44 13.02
N ALA A 23 -12.17 2.13 12.90
CA ALA A 23 -11.14 1.53 13.71
C ALA A 23 -9.87 2.33 13.40
N GLU A 24 -9.45 3.13 14.37
CA GLU A 24 -8.11 3.65 14.47
C GLU A 24 -7.21 2.40 14.52
N GLU A 25 -6.82 1.90 13.35
CA GLU A 25 -5.85 0.82 13.25
C GLU A 25 -4.58 1.41 13.82
N ALA A 26 -4.33 1.04 15.08
CA ALA A 26 -3.30 1.57 15.96
C ALA A 26 -2.09 1.97 15.13
N ALA A 27 -1.76 3.27 15.17
CA ALA A 27 -0.60 3.85 14.52
C ALA A 27 0.54 2.85 14.56
N ALA A 28 0.83 2.24 13.40
CA ALA A 28 1.82 1.19 13.30
C ALA A 28 3.10 1.72 13.96
N SER A 29 3.60 0.99 14.94
CA SER A 29 4.81 1.32 15.68
C SER A 29 5.89 1.76 14.68
N LEU A 30 6.60 2.84 15.01
CA LEU A 30 7.66 3.50 14.22
C LEU A 30 8.88 2.59 13.91
N ASP A 31 8.73 1.28 14.02
CA ASP A 31 9.77 0.29 13.82
C ASP A 31 9.78 -0.19 12.37
N ASP A 32 10.96 -0.09 11.78
CA ASP A 32 11.35 -0.85 10.59
C ASP A 32 10.99 -2.34 10.73
N LEU A 33 10.85 -3.03 9.60
CA LEU A 33 10.60 -4.48 9.60
C LEU A 33 11.73 -5.27 10.29
N HIS A 34 11.35 -6.07 11.29
CA HIS A 34 12.24 -6.95 12.06
C HIS A 34 12.44 -8.33 11.40
N LEU A 35 13.01 -8.33 10.19
CA LEU A 35 13.32 -9.55 9.43
C LEU A 35 14.76 -10.03 9.68
N SER A 36 14.98 -11.34 9.54
CA SER A 36 16.32 -11.94 9.46
C SER A 36 17.17 -11.30 8.36
N ASP A 37 18.49 -11.35 8.49
CA ASP A 37 19.41 -10.74 7.52
C ASP A 37 19.24 -11.30 6.10
N GLY A 38 18.95 -12.60 5.99
CA GLY A 38 18.66 -13.25 4.72
C GLY A 38 17.43 -12.67 4.04
N LEU A 39 16.31 -12.56 4.77
CA LEU A 39 15.08 -11.96 4.24
C LEU A 39 15.22 -10.47 3.94
N ARG A 40 15.90 -9.71 4.81
CA ARG A 40 16.18 -8.29 4.60
C ARG A 40 17.00 -8.08 3.32
N THR A 41 17.92 -8.99 3.02
CA THR A 41 18.71 -8.96 1.79
C THR A 41 17.83 -9.22 0.57
N LEU A 42 16.97 -10.25 0.60
CA LEU A 42 16.03 -10.54 -0.48
C LEU A 42 15.07 -9.38 -0.75
N LEU A 43 14.44 -8.84 0.30
CA LEU A 43 13.54 -7.68 0.18
C LEU A 43 14.26 -6.47 -0.42
N ARG A 44 15.49 -6.18 0.00
CA ARG A 44 16.29 -5.07 -0.57
C ARG A 44 16.65 -5.29 -2.03
N THR A 45 16.86 -6.53 -2.46
CA THR A 45 17.10 -6.84 -3.88
C THR A 45 15.86 -6.55 -4.70
N GLU A 46 14.70 -7.03 -4.26
CA GLU A 46 13.42 -6.76 -4.93
C GLU A 46 13.11 -5.25 -5.01
N MET A 47 13.31 -4.51 -3.91
CA MET A 47 13.11 -3.05 -3.92
C MET A 47 14.02 -2.31 -4.91
N ARG A 48 15.24 -2.81 -5.18
CA ARG A 48 16.12 -2.23 -6.20
C ARG A 48 15.62 -2.49 -7.60
N GLU A 49 15.12 -3.69 -7.87
CA GLU A 49 14.55 -4.05 -9.17
C GLU A 49 13.29 -3.23 -9.45
N ILE A 50 12.39 -3.11 -8.46
CA ILE A 50 11.20 -2.25 -8.53
C ILE A 50 11.58 -0.79 -8.77
N ALA A 51 12.62 -0.28 -8.10
CA ALA A 51 13.08 1.10 -8.32
C ALA A 51 13.58 1.31 -9.75
N GLY A 52 14.32 0.34 -10.31
CA GLY A 52 14.76 0.38 -11.71
C GLY A 52 13.60 0.34 -12.70
N ALA A 53 12.64 -0.57 -12.48
CA ALA A 53 11.43 -0.68 -13.29
C ALA A 53 10.60 0.63 -13.24
N SER A 54 10.45 1.23 -12.07
CA SER A 54 9.72 2.49 -11.89
C SER A 54 10.37 3.65 -12.65
N GLN A 55 11.71 3.72 -12.68
CA GLN A 55 12.45 4.71 -13.47
C GLN A 55 12.32 4.48 -14.96
N ALA A 56 12.35 3.21 -15.41
CA ALA A 56 12.18 2.86 -16.81
C ALA A 56 10.79 3.26 -17.33
N ILE A 57 9.74 3.09 -16.51
CA ILE A 57 8.38 3.55 -16.85
C ILE A 57 8.35 5.05 -17.17
N VAL A 58 9.08 5.90 -16.44
CA VAL A 58 9.12 7.34 -16.72
C VAL A 58 9.61 7.61 -18.13
N MET A 59 10.73 6.99 -18.53
CA MET A 59 11.31 7.20 -19.85
C MET A 59 10.42 6.62 -20.97
N SER A 60 9.83 5.44 -20.76
CA SER A 60 8.87 4.86 -21.71
C SER A 60 7.59 5.69 -21.83
N PHE A 61 7.12 6.26 -20.73
CA PHE A 61 5.93 7.11 -20.72
C PHE A 61 6.14 8.40 -21.54
N VAL A 62 7.23 9.13 -21.28
CA VAL A 62 7.48 10.42 -21.97
C VAL A 62 7.84 10.25 -23.45
N SER A 63 8.31 9.06 -23.86
CA SER A 63 8.55 8.74 -25.27
C SER A 63 7.33 8.16 -25.98
N GLY A 64 6.23 7.90 -25.27
CA GLY A 64 5.04 7.24 -25.83
C GLY A 64 5.24 5.76 -26.13
N ASP A 65 6.24 5.11 -25.53
CA ASP A 65 6.48 3.67 -25.68
C ASP A 65 5.54 2.86 -24.78
N TRP A 66 4.28 2.78 -25.20
CA TRP A 66 3.22 2.08 -24.47
C TRP A 66 3.49 0.59 -24.30
N LYS A 67 4.18 -0.04 -25.25
CA LYS A 67 4.57 -1.45 -25.18
C LYS A 67 5.54 -1.69 -24.03
N SER A 68 6.54 -0.82 -23.88
CA SER A 68 7.46 -0.91 -22.74
C SER A 68 6.75 -0.60 -21.42
N VAL A 69 5.87 0.42 -21.36
CA VAL A 69 5.11 0.69 -20.13
C VAL A 69 4.26 -0.52 -19.72
N LEU A 70 3.56 -1.17 -20.67
CA LEU A 70 2.81 -2.39 -20.43
C LEU A 70 3.72 -3.52 -19.93
N HIS A 71 4.81 -3.81 -20.64
CA HIS A 71 5.72 -4.89 -20.29
C HIS A 71 6.32 -4.72 -18.90
N ILE A 72 6.83 -3.52 -18.60
CA ILE A 72 7.43 -3.22 -17.29
C ILE A 72 6.36 -3.32 -16.19
N SER A 73 5.15 -2.84 -16.45
CA SER A 73 4.03 -2.94 -15.50
C SER A 73 3.63 -4.39 -15.22
N GLU A 74 3.66 -5.27 -16.23
CA GLU A 74 3.44 -6.70 -16.05
C GLU A 74 4.57 -7.36 -15.26
N GLN A 75 5.82 -6.95 -15.47
CA GLN A 75 6.95 -7.42 -14.67
C GLN A 75 6.79 -7.03 -13.20
N ILE A 76 6.45 -5.76 -12.90
CA ILE A 76 6.18 -5.31 -11.53
C ILE A 76 4.96 -6.04 -10.94
N ARG A 77 3.88 -6.23 -11.70
CA ARG A 77 2.70 -6.98 -11.23
C ARG A 77 3.06 -8.44 -10.88
N ALA A 78 3.97 -9.04 -11.64
CA ALA A 78 4.41 -10.42 -11.46
C ALA A 78 5.62 -10.58 -10.54
N SER A 79 6.23 -9.49 -10.08
CA SER A 79 7.40 -9.50 -9.21
C SER A 79 6.97 -9.84 -7.78
N TYR A 80 6.68 -11.10 -7.54
CA TYR A 80 6.67 -11.68 -6.19
C TYR A 80 8.02 -12.36 -5.98
N ILE A 81 9.13 -11.64 -6.16
CA ILE A 81 10.47 -12.25 -6.25
C ILE A 81 10.81 -12.93 -4.92
N LEU A 82 10.30 -12.40 -3.80
CA LEU A 82 10.25 -13.14 -2.54
C LEU A 82 9.66 -14.55 -2.76
N GLU A 83 8.47 -14.71 -3.33
CA GLU A 83 7.82 -16.02 -3.49
C GLU A 83 8.64 -17.07 -4.27
N ARG A 84 9.51 -16.66 -5.21
CA ARG A 84 10.33 -17.58 -6.04
C ARG A 84 11.65 -18.00 -5.40
N SER A 85 12.15 -17.24 -4.42
CA SER A 85 13.50 -17.45 -3.85
C SER A 85 13.50 -17.78 -2.35
N LEU A 86 12.33 -17.86 -1.72
CA LEU A 86 12.20 -18.19 -0.30
C LEU A 86 12.34 -19.70 -0.03
N SER A 87 13.17 -20.04 0.95
CA SER A 87 13.09 -21.33 1.63
C SER A 87 11.79 -21.43 2.45
N ASP A 88 11.39 -22.65 2.83
CA ASP A 88 10.18 -22.83 3.65
C ASP A 88 10.28 -22.14 5.01
N THR A 89 11.48 -22.11 5.61
CA THR A 89 11.75 -21.34 6.85
C THR A 89 11.54 -19.84 6.63
N GLN A 90 11.97 -19.30 5.49
CA GLN A 90 11.79 -17.88 5.18
C GLN A 90 10.33 -17.53 4.87
N LYS A 91 9.57 -18.44 4.22
CA LYS A 91 8.12 -18.28 4.04
C LYS A 91 7.39 -18.21 5.37
N GLN A 92 7.73 -19.11 6.29
CA GLN A 92 7.16 -19.11 7.64
C GLN A 92 7.51 -17.82 8.38
N GLU A 93 8.76 -17.37 8.33
CA GLU A 93 9.15 -16.10 8.96
C GLU A 93 8.36 -14.91 8.40
N LEU A 94 8.17 -14.81 7.08
CA LEU A 94 7.35 -13.73 6.50
C LEU A 94 5.89 -13.81 6.93
N GLN A 95 5.33 -15.01 7.00
CA GLN A 95 3.95 -15.20 7.46
C GLN A 95 3.76 -14.69 8.89
N GLU A 96 4.71 -15.03 9.77
CA GLU A 96 4.69 -14.69 11.20
C GLU A 96 5.04 -13.23 11.47
N LYS A 97 6.02 -12.66 10.77
CA LYS A 97 6.61 -11.35 11.11
C LYS A 97 6.09 -10.18 10.29
N LEU A 98 5.57 -10.40 9.08
CA LEU A 98 5.08 -9.27 8.29
C LEU A 98 3.74 -8.77 8.82
N PRO A 99 3.62 -7.47 9.13
CA PRO A 99 2.34 -6.87 9.51
C PRO A 99 1.30 -7.01 8.39
N ASP A 100 0.03 -7.21 8.75
CA ASP A 100 -1.03 -7.33 7.75
C ASP A 100 -1.17 -6.09 6.86
N ARG A 101 -0.91 -4.90 7.43
CA ARG A 101 -0.88 -3.66 6.64
C ARG A 101 0.26 -3.63 5.62
N PHE A 102 1.42 -4.23 5.91
CA PHE A 102 2.49 -4.38 4.91
C PHE A 102 2.01 -5.27 3.76
N LYS A 103 1.44 -6.45 4.06
CA LYS A 103 0.91 -7.39 3.06
C LYS A 103 -0.17 -6.73 2.18
N ARG A 104 -1.05 -5.92 2.77
CA ARG A 104 -2.06 -5.17 2.01
C ARG A 104 -1.46 -4.13 1.07
N LEU A 105 -0.46 -3.36 1.53
CA LEU A 105 0.22 -2.37 0.69
C LEU A 105 0.97 -3.03 -0.47
N ASP A 106 1.61 -4.17 -0.22
CA ASP A 106 2.26 -4.99 -1.25
C ASP A 106 1.26 -5.47 -2.32
N MET A 107 0.16 -6.09 -1.90
CA MET A 107 -0.93 -6.50 -2.81
C MET A 107 -1.49 -5.31 -3.62
N GLU A 108 -1.67 -4.16 -2.96
CA GLU A 108 -2.16 -2.94 -3.60
C GLU A 108 -1.17 -2.43 -4.65
N PHE A 109 0.13 -2.45 -4.36
CA PHE A 109 1.19 -2.08 -5.28
C PHE A 109 1.14 -2.93 -6.56
N HIS A 110 1.07 -4.27 -6.44
CA HIS A 110 0.94 -5.16 -7.59
C HIS A 110 -0.35 -4.95 -8.39
N ALA A 111 -1.47 -4.71 -7.70
CA ALA A 111 -2.74 -4.42 -8.35
C ALA A 111 -2.69 -3.09 -9.14
N ARG A 112 -2.01 -2.08 -8.61
CA ARG A 112 -1.80 -0.78 -9.29
C ARG A 112 -0.89 -0.93 -10.50
N ALA A 113 0.15 -1.75 -10.43
CA ALA A 113 0.97 -2.08 -11.60
C ALA A 113 0.13 -2.74 -12.71
N GLY A 114 -0.78 -3.65 -12.36
CA GLY A 114 -1.73 -4.21 -13.32
C GLY A 114 -2.62 -3.17 -14.00
N LYS A 115 -3.15 -2.20 -13.23
CA LYS A 115 -3.97 -1.11 -13.78
C LYS A 115 -3.16 -0.18 -14.69
N LEU A 116 -1.90 0.09 -14.34
CA LEU A 116 -0.98 0.86 -15.17
C LEU A 116 -0.74 0.16 -16.52
N GLY A 117 -0.52 -1.16 -16.52
CA GLY A 117 -0.39 -1.95 -17.74
C GLY A 117 -1.63 -1.87 -18.63
N LEU A 118 -2.83 -2.02 -18.04
CA LEU A 118 -4.09 -1.87 -18.79
C LEU A 118 -4.25 -0.47 -19.39
N ALA A 119 -3.86 0.58 -18.66
CA ALA A 119 -3.88 1.95 -19.16
C ALA A 119 -2.93 2.12 -20.36
N ALA A 120 -1.72 1.56 -20.27
CA ALA A 120 -0.75 1.59 -21.36
C ALA A 120 -1.25 0.81 -22.58
N ALA A 121 -1.89 -0.35 -22.39
CA ALA A 121 -2.51 -1.11 -23.47
C ALA A 121 -3.63 -0.34 -24.19
N SER A 122 -4.27 0.61 -23.51
CA SER A 122 -5.26 1.53 -24.10
C SER A 122 -4.64 2.82 -24.68
N GLU A 123 -3.32 2.98 -24.60
CA GLU A 123 -2.56 4.15 -25.08
C GLU A 123 -3.07 5.50 -24.53
N ASN A 124 -3.72 5.47 -23.35
CA ASN A 124 -4.31 6.65 -22.74
C ASN A 124 -3.32 7.31 -21.78
N ALA A 125 -2.63 8.35 -22.25
CA ALA A 125 -1.58 9.03 -21.51
C ALA A 125 -2.04 9.59 -20.14
N GLU A 126 -3.26 10.14 -20.06
CA GLU A 126 -3.82 10.65 -18.80
C GLU A 126 -4.01 9.53 -17.78
N THR A 127 -4.56 8.40 -18.24
CA THR A 127 -4.83 7.23 -17.38
C THR A 127 -3.53 6.54 -16.97
N VAL A 128 -2.52 6.50 -17.85
CA VAL A 128 -1.17 6.03 -17.52
C VAL A 128 -0.54 6.91 -16.45
N ALA A 129 -0.57 8.23 -16.62
CA ALA A 129 -0.03 9.17 -15.63
C ALA A 129 -0.72 9.02 -14.26
N PHE A 130 -2.05 8.91 -14.26
CA PHE A 130 -2.82 8.67 -13.05
C PHE A 130 -2.39 7.38 -12.34
N HIS A 131 -2.38 6.24 -13.04
CA HIS A 131 -2.03 4.97 -12.42
C HIS A 131 -0.57 4.87 -12.01
N PHE A 132 0.34 5.53 -12.73
CA PHE A 132 1.74 5.60 -12.35
C PHE A 132 1.92 6.40 -11.06
N TYR A 133 1.27 7.56 -10.92
CA TYR A 133 1.30 8.32 -9.66
C TYR A 133 0.74 7.49 -8.50
N ARG A 134 -0.40 6.81 -8.71
CA ARG A 134 -0.98 5.94 -7.70
C ARG A 134 -0.05 4.79 -7.29
N LEU A 135 0.74 4.24 -8.22
CA LEU A 135 1.76 3.23 -7.91
C LEU A 135 2.83 3.82 -6.97
N LEU A 136 3.35 5.01 -7.28
CA LEU A 136 4.38 5.69 -6.48
C LEU A 136 3.89 6.07 -5.07
N GLU A 137 2.61 6.44 -4.94
CA GLU A 137 1.99 6.72 -3.64
C GLU A 137 2.05 5.50 -2.70
N THR A 138 1.86 4.28 -3.22
CA THR A 138 2.00 3.06 -2.43
C THR A 138 3.46 2.85 -1.97
N CYS A 139 4.44 3.17 -2.82
CA CYS A 139 5.86 3.14 -2.43
C CYS A 139 6.13 4.08 -1.26
N ALA A 140 5.70 5.35 -1.37
CA ALA A 140 5.88 6.35 -0.32
C ALA A 140 5.17 5.95 0.98
N THR A 141 3.94 5.44 0.88
CA THR A 141 3.14 5.00 2.03
C THR A 141 3.78 3.81 2.76
N CYS A 142 4.34 2.85 2.02
CA CYS A 142 5.05 1.72 2.59
C CYS A 142 6.37 2.17 3.25
N HIS A 143 7.15 2.99 2.56
CA HIS A 143 8.43 3.48 3.09
C HIS A 143 8.27 4.33 4.35
N ALA A 144 7.26 5.20 4.39
CA ALA A 144 6.96 6.01 5.55
C ALA A 144 6.56 5.18 6.77
N ALA A 145 6.00 3.99 6.57
CA ALA A 145 5.56 3.11 7.66
C ALA A 145 6.62 2.10 8.10
N TYR A 146 7.49 1.64 7.20
CA TYR A 146 8.29 0.42 7.42
C TYR A 146 9.78 0.55 7.07
N ALA A 147 10.23 1.73 6.65
CA ALA A 147 11.62 1.95 6.20
C ALA A 147 12.17 3.34 6.57
N GLN A 148 11.75 3.92 7.69
CA GLN A 148 12.16 5.26 8.11
C GLN A 148 13.67 5.36 8.36
N SER A 149 14.31 4.29 8.84
CA SER A 149 15.78 4.31 9.01
C SER A 149 16.54 4.49 7.69
N ARG A 150 15.96 4.01 6.59
CA ARG A 150 16.52 4.13 5.25
C ARG A 150 16.12 5.43 4.56
N PHE A 151 14.94 5.95 4.88
CA PHE A 151 14.34 7.13 4.27
C PHE A 151 13.99 8.16 5.36
N PRO A 152 14.98 8.87 5.93
CA PRO A 152 14.79 9.75 7.08
C PRO A 152 13.86 10.94 6.80
N GLY A 153 13.61 11.27 5.52
CA GLY A 153 12.61 12.28 5.13
C GLY A 153 11.16 11.91 5.49
N PHE A 154 10.90 10.67 5.89
CA PHE A 154 9.61 10.23 6.42
C PHE A 154 9.57 10.12 7.95
N SER A 155 10.70 10.35 8.64
CA SER A 155 10.74 10.33 10.10
C SER A 155 10.07 11.58 10.66
N SER A 156 9.25 11.41 11.71
CA SER A 156 8.59 12.48 12.44
C SER A 156 9.52 13.20 13.42
N GLU A 157 10.76 13.51 13.02
CA GLU A 157 11.61 14.39 13.85
C GLU A 157 11.02 15.80 13.77
N THR A 158 10.35 16.20 14.85
CA THR A 158 10.01 17.59 15.11
C THR A 158 11.34 18.34 15.28
N PRO A 159 11.59 19.43 14.53
CA PRO A 159 12.69 20.33 14.87
C PRO A 159 12.45 20.84 16.29
N ASP A 160 13.45 20.68 17.16
CA ASP A 160 13.44 21.15 18.54
C ASP A 160 12.88 22.59 18.60
N ALA A 161 11.72 22.74 19.22
CA ALA A 161 11.16 24.03 19.54
C ALA A 161 11.94 24.61 20.74
N HIS A 162 12.47 25.82 20.55
CA HIS A 162 13.01 26.73 21.58
C HIS A 162 14.46 26.52 22.07
N HIS A 163 15.40 27.21 21.42
CA HIS A 163 16.57 27.80 22.10
C HIS A 163 17.01 29.09 21.39
N HIS A 164 16.37 30.23 21.72
CA HIS A 164 16.93 31.58 21.60
C HIS A 164 16.34 32.48 22.67
#